data_AF-A0A5M6CJQ8-F1
#
_entry.id   AF-A0A5M6CJQ8-F1
#
_cell.length_a   1.000
_cell.length_b   1.000
_cell.length_c   1.000
_cell.angle_alpha   90.00
_cell.angle_beta   90.00
_cell.angle_gamma   90.00
#
_symmetry.space_group_name_H-M   'P 1'
#
loop_
_entity.id
_entity.type
_entity.pdbx_description
1 polymer ?
#
loop_
_entity_poly.entity_id
_entity_poly.type
_entity_poly.pdbx_seq_one_letter_code
_entity_poly.pdbx_strand_id
1 'polypeptide(L)'
;MGRLILNVLLSFAQFEREMISERTRDKIAAARRKGKWSGGMPVLGYNVVDRKLVVDETEAERVREIFEMYRQRKSLLDVAREINGRGWRTKR
;
A
#
# COMPACT_ATOMS: atom_id res chain seq x y z
N MET A 1 21.70 -6.33 41.79
CA MET A 1 22.06 -7.29 40.71
C MET A 1 20.88 -7.63 39.79
N GLY A 2 19.69 -8.01 40.30
CA GLY A 2 18.55 -8.39 39.43
C GLY A 2 18.06 -7.31 38.44
N ARG A 3 18.10 -6.03 38.83
CA ARG A 3 17.70 -4.90 37.96
C ARG A 3 18.65 -4.68 36.77
N LEU A 4 19.94 -4.96 36.94
CA LEU A 4 20.93 -4.86 35.86
C LEU A 4 20.69 -5.98 34.82
N ILE A 5 20.48 -7.21 35.28
CA ILE A 5 20.18 -8.35 34.40
C ILE A 5 18.87 -8.11 33.63
N LEU A 6 17.83 -7.59 34.30
CA LEU A 6 16.57 -7.24 33.65
C LEU A 6 16.76 -6.19 32.54
N ASN A 7 17.50 -5.11 32.82
CA ASN A 7 17.77 -4.07 31.82
C ASN A 7 18.54 -4.62 30.62
N VAL A 8 19.53 -5.49 30.85
CA VAL A 8 20.29 -6.15 29.78
C VAL A 8 19.36 -7.02 28.91
N LEU A 9 18.49 -7.82 29.52
CA LEU A 9 17.51 -8.64 28.78
C LEU A 9 16.53 -7.78 27.96
N LEU A 10 16.07 -6.66 28.52
CA LEU A 10 15.21 -5.72 27.79
C LEU A 10 15.94 -5.09 26.60
N SER A 11 17.21 -4.70 26.77
CA SER A 11 18.03 -4.18 25.67
C SER A 11 18.21 -5.21 24.56
N PHE A 12 18.42 -6.49 24.89
CA PHE A 12 18.47 -7.56 23.89
C PHE A 12 17.14 -7.76 23.18
N ALA A 13 16.02 -7.78 23.90
CA ALA A 13 14.69 -7.90 23.29
C ALA A 13 14.40 -6.74 22.32
N GLN A 14 14.81 -5.53 22.68
CA GLN A 14 14.71 -4.36 21.80
C GLN A 14 15.60 -4.51 20.56
N PHE A 15 16.87 -4.90 20.76
CA PHE A 15 17.81 -5.12 19.66
C PHE A 15 17.31 -6.16 18.66
N GLU A 16 16.77 -7.29 19.13
CA GLU A 16 16.18 -8.32 18.26
C GLU A 16 15.00 -7.77 17.45
N ARG A 17 14.12 -6.98 18.09
CA ARG A 17 13.00 -6.33 17.40
C ARG A 17 13.46 -5.38 16.30
N GLU A 18 14.51 -4.61 16.55
CA GLU A 18 15.11 -3.68 15.58
C GLU A 18 15.72 -4.44 14.40
N MET A 19 16.52 -5.48 14.66
CA MET A 19 17.08 -6.35 13.62
C MET A 19 16.00 -7.03 12.75
N ILE A 20 14.94 -7.55 13.36
CA ILE A 20 13.83 -8.18 12.62
C ILE A 20 13.13 -7.15 11.74
N SER A 21 12.92 -5.94 12.26
CA SER A 21 12.26 -4.85 11.53
C SER A 21 13.09 -4.42 10.31
N GLU A 22 14.40 -4.26 10.48
CA GLU A 22 15.34 -3.94 9.41
C GLU A 22 15.33 -5.03 8.33
N ARG A 23 15.53 -6.29 8.72
CA ARG A 23 15.52 -7.44 7.79
C ARG A 23 14.20 -7.56 7.02
N THR A 24 13.08 -7.28 7.67
CA THR A 24 11.76 -7.30 7.04
C THR A 24 11.65 -6.22 5.96
N ARG A 25 12.12 -5.00 6.27
CA ARG A 25 12.16 -3.89 5.30
C ARG A 25 13.04 -4.23 4.10
N ASP A 26 14.20 -4.83 4.33
CA ASP A 26 15.11 -5.21 3.25
C ASP A 26 14.52 -6.27 2.33
N LYS A 27 13.86 -7.30 2.88
CA LYS A 27 13.16 -8.31 2.08
C LYS A 27 12.04 -7.69 1.25
N ILE A 28 11.25 -6.77 1.83
CA ILE A 28 10.20 -6.04 1.11
C ILE A 28 10.79 -5.21 -0.03
N ALA A 29 11.87 -4.48 0.22
CA ALA A 29 12.56 -3.67 -0.78
C ALA A 29 13.13 -4.54 -1.92
N ALA A 30 13.77 -5.66 -1.59
CA ALA A 30 14.27 -6.62 -2.57
C ALA A 30 13.15 -7.24 -3.42
N ALA A 31 11.99 -7.55 -2.82
CA ALA A 31 10.82 -8.02 -3.55
C ALA A 31 10.29 -6.96 -4.52
N ARG A 32 10.19 -5.69 -4.09
CA ARG A 32 9.78 -4.56 -4.95
C ARG A 32 10.72 -4.34 -6.13
N ARG A 33 12.05 -4.42 -5.91
CA ARG A 33 13.05 -4.33 -7.00
C ARG A 33 12.89 -5.45 -8.05
N LYS A 34 12.36 -6.61 -7.65
CA LYS A 34 12.02 -7.72 -8.56
C LYS A 34 10.63 -7.58 -9.22
N GLY A 35 9.99 -6.41 -9.08
CA GLY A 35 8.65 -6.15 -9.60
C GLY A 35 7.53 -6.90 -8.86
N LYS A 36 7.80 -7.41 -7.66
CA LYS A 36 6.80 -8.14 -6.88
C LYS A 36 5.97 -7.19 -6.02
N TRP A 37 4.66 -7.40 -5.99
CA TRP A 37 3.74 -6.80 -5.06
C TRP A 37 4.04 -7.32 -3.65
N SER A 38 4.38 -6.40 -2.75
CA SER A 38 4.83 -6.73 -1.39
C SER A 38 3.73 -6.60 -0.33
N GLY A 39 2.46 -6.72 -0.73
CA GLY A 39 1.31 -6.81 0.18
C GLY A 39 0.47 -5.54 0.28
N GLY A 40 -0.61 -5.65 1.07
CA GLY A 40 -1.67 -4.65 1.15
C GLY A 40 -2.71 -4.82 0.04
N MET A 41 -3.77 -4.02 0.14
CA MET A 41 -4.84 -3.96 -0.86
C MET A 41 -4.29 -3.36 -2.18
N PRO A 42 -4.44 -4.01 -3.34
CA PRO A 42 -4.06 -3.40 -4.60
C PRO A 42 -4.82 -2.11 -4.87
N VAL A 43 -4.17 -1.20 -5.59
CA VAL A 43 -4.76 0.07 -6.01
C VAL A 43 -5.86 -0.20 -7.04
N LEU A 44 -6.93 0.59 -7.01
CA LEU A 44 -7.97 0.56 -8.04
C LEU A 44 -7.33 0.71 -9.44
N GLY A 45 -7.73 -0.13 -10.38
CA GLY A 45 -7.12 -0.23 -11.72
C GLY A 45 -6.10 -1.35 -11.85
N TYR A 46 -5.77 -2.05 -10.77
CA TYR A 46 -4.81 -3.15 -10.77
C TYR A 46 -5.32 -4.36 -9.99
N ASN A 47 -4.99 -5.55 -10.50
CA ASN A 47 -5.12 -6.83 -9.83
C ASN A 47 -3.74 -7.39 -9.47
N VAL A 48 -3.69 -8.26 -8.45
CA VAL A 48 -2.46 -8.97 -8.10
C VAL A 48 -2.55 -10.38 -8.69
N VAL A 49 -1.74 -10.66 -9.70
CA VAL A 49 -1.60 -11.99 -10.32
C VAL A 49 -0.15 -12.41 -10.20
N ASP A 50 0.12 -13.59 -9.66
CA ASP A 50 1.49 -14.12 -9.45
C ASP A 50 2.44 -13.15 -8.73
N ARG A 51 1.91 -12.45 -7.72
CA ARG A 51 2.61 -11.39 -6.98
C ARG A 51 3.07 -10.23 -7.87
N LYS A 52 2.42 -9.95 -8.99
CA LYS A 52 2.67 -8.78 -9.83
C LYS A 52 1.38 -7.98 -9.98
N LEU A 53 1.52 -6.67 -10.16
CA LEU A 53 0.40 -5.81 -10.52
C LEU A 53 0.11 -5.96 -12.01
N VAL A 54 -1.11 -6.35 -12.33
CA VAL A 54 -1.63 -6.44 -13.70
C VAL A 54 -2.77 -5.45 -13.83
N VAL A 55 -2.82 -4.71 -14.93
CA VAL A 55 -3.89 -3.73 -15.17
C VAL A 55 -5.21 -4.46 -15.31
N ASP A 56 -6.21 -4.00 -14.55
CA ASP A 56 -7.60 -4.36 -14.75
C ASP A 56 -8.21 -3.29 -15.65
N GLU A 57 -8.45 -3.59 -16.93
CA GLU A 57 -8.87 -2.56 -17.89
C GLU A 57 -10.21 -1.92 -17.53
N THR A 58 -11.13 -2.68 -16.92
CA THR A 58 -12.44 -2.16 -16.49
C THR A 58 -12.29 -1.16 -15.35
N GLU A 59 -11.46 -1.47 -14.36
CA GLU A 59 -11.16 -0.52 -13.29
C GLU A 59 -10.27 0.63 -13.78
N ALA A 60 -9.35 0.38 -14.71
CA ALA A 60 -8.43 1.38 -15.26
C ALA A 60 -9.17 2.43 -16.10
N GLU A 61 -10.17 2.03 -16.88
CA GLU A 61 -11.06 2.95 -17.59
C GLU A 61 -11.75 3.90 -16.61
N ARG A 62 -12.30 3.36 -15.51
CA ARG A 62 -12.87 4.17 -14.44
C ARG A 62 -11.85 5.18 -13.89
N VAL A 63 -10.62 4.73 -13.60
CA VAL A 63 -9.56 5.63 -13.10
C VAL A 63 -9.28 6.74 -14.12
N ARG A 64 -9.12 6.41 -15.41
CA ARG A 64 -8.90 7.40 -16.48
C ARG A 64 -10.05 8.43 -16.53
N GLU A 65 -11.29 7.99 -16.41
CA GLU A 65 -12.47 8.87 -16.41
C GLU A 65 -12.49 9.82 -15.18
N ILE A 66 -12.07 9.34 -14.01
CA ILE A 66 -11.94 10.19 -12.80
C ILE A 66 -10.92 11.31 -13.04
N PHE A 67 -9.77 10.99 -13.66
CA PHE A 67 -8.74 11.99 -13.97
C PHE A 67 -9.22 13.01 -15.00
N GLU A 68 -9.94 12.57 -16.03
CA GLU A 68 -10.49 13.47 -17.05
C GLU A 68 -11.57 14.39 -16.44
N MET A 69 -12.43 13.86 -15.57
CA MET A 69 -13.41 14.65 -14.83
C MET A 69 -12.74 15.72 -13.94
N TYR A 70 -11.65 15.36 -13.27
CA TYR A 70 -10.88 16.34 -12.49
C TYR A 70 -10.26 17.42 -13.37
N ARG A 71 -9.72 17.04 -14.53
CA ARG A 71 -9.15 17.99 -15.50
C ARG A 71 -10.18 19.01 -15.98
N GLN A 72 -11.44 18.59 -16.14
CA GLN A 72 -12.55 19.46 -16.54
C GLN A 72 -13.06 20.34 -15.39
N ARG A 73 -13.29 19.76 -14.20
CA ARG A 73 -13.91 20.45 -13.05
C ARG A 73 -12.92 21.26 -12.20
N LYS A 74 -11.65 20.85 -12.17
CA LYS A 74 -10.57 21.39 -11.32
C LYS A 74 -10.92 21.46 -9.83
N SER A 75 -11.79 20.56 -9.36
CA SER A 75 -12.30 20.51 -7.99
C SER A 75 -12.39 19.07 -7.51
N LEU A 76 -11.60 18.72 -6.50
CA LEU A 76 -11.60 17.38 -5.91
C LEU A 76 -12.94 17.04 -5.26
N LEU A 77 -13.58 18.02 -4.61
CA LEU A 77 -14.85 17.82 -3.92
C LEU A 77 -15.99 17.51 -4.90
N ASP A 78 -16.00 18.16 -6.07
CA ASP A 78 -17.03 17.94 -7.07
C ASP A 78 -16.85 16.61 -7.79
N VAL A 79 -15.60 16.23 -8.08
CA VAL A 79 -15.27 14.89 -8.59
C VAL A 79 -15.67 13.83 -7.56
N ALA A 80 -15.34 14.02 -6.28
CA ALA A 80 -15.71 13.09 -5.21
C ALA A 80 -17.23 12.94 -5.08
N ARG A 81 -18.00 14.02 -5.20
CA ARG A 81 -19.47 13.96 -5.20
C ARG A 81 -20.01 13.19 -6.40
N GLU A 82 -19.51 13.46 -7.60
CA GLU A 82 -19.92 12.79 -8.83
C GLU A 82 -19.62 11.29 -8.79
N ILE A 83 -18.39 10.88 -8.44
CA ILE A 83 -18.02 9.46 -8.40
C ILE A 83 -18.79 8.70 -7.30
N ASN A 84 -19.10 9.34 -6.18
CA ASN A 84 -19.95 8.76 -5.13
C ASN A 84 -21.40 8.61 -5.60
N GLY A 85 -21.92 9.59 -6.35
CA GLY A 85 -23.25 9.52 -6.98
C GLY A 85 -23.36 8.39 -8.01
N ARG A 86 -22.27 8.10 -8.73
CA ARG A 86 -22.15 6.97 -9.66
C ARG A 86 -21.95 5.61 -8.98
N GLY A 87 -21.84 5.59 -7.65
CA GLY A 87 -21.61 4.36 -6.88
C GLY A 87 -20.21 3.78 -7.05
N TRP A 88 -19.25 4.54 -7.58
CA TRP A 88 -17.87 4.08 -7.72
C TRP A 88 -17.19 4.02 -6.36
N ARG A 89 -16.82 2.81 -5.94
CA ARG A 89 -16.16 2.55 -4.66
C ARG A 89 -14.69 2.23 -4.85
N THR A 90 -13.92 2.41 -3.77
CA THR A 90 -12.56 1.89 -3.66
C THR A 90 -12.57 0.36 -3.73
N LYS A 91 -11.44 -0.21 -4.14
CA LYS A 91 -11.24 -1.65 -4.15
C LYS A 91 -11.40 -2.23 -2.74
N ARG A 92 -12.05 -3.40 -2.61
CA ARG A 92 -12.29 -4.12 -1.35
C ARG A 92 -11.47 -5.39 -1.26
#